data_AF-S1QY20-F1
#
_entry.id   AF-S1QY20-F1
#
_cell.length_a   1.000
_cell.length_b   1.000
_cell.length_c   1.000
_cell.angle_alpha   90.00
_cell.angle_beta   90.00
_cell.angle_gamma   90.00
#
_symmetry.space_group_name_H-M   'P 1'
#
loop_
_entity.id
_entity.type
_entity.pdbx_description
1 polymer ?
#
loop_
_entity_poly.entity_id
_entity_poly.type
_entity_poly.pdbx_seq_one_letter_code
_entity_poly.pdbx_strand_id
1 'polypeptide(L)'
;MAKEQRSTKWTFLFYEESAPKDYLNILEDLHIPFILSPWHDKDVNRQTGEFKKSHKHGAFFFDSLKSYKQVSELIKDKLNGPAHVEVVMSPTGLLDYYTHAENSDKTPYNIEDIEVGCGFDLDKFLMEMNSSDFIHEVVDIIEENDFTEFEELVWYARANNTNLLGLIIERTYFFAKYLDSRRHNPNRNQQQNEMYDTEVEDNE
;
A
#
# COMPACT_ATOMS: atom_id res chain seq x y z
N MET A 1 -22.06 -5.99 30.27
CA MET A 1 -22.25 -5.12 29.09
C MET A 1 -21.32 -5.62 28.01
N ALA A 2 -21.81 -5.85 26.78
CA ALA A 2 -20.94 -6.17 25.66
C ALA A 2 -19.97 -4.99 25.45
N LYS A 3 -18.69 -5.28 25.25
CA LYS A 3 -17.67 -4.26 25.05
C LYS A 3 -17.93 -3.59 23.69
N GLU A 4 -18.06 -2.27 23.67
CA GLU A 4 -18.24 -1.52 22.43
C GLU A 4 -17.04 -1.77 21.51
N GLN A 5 -17.30 -2.12 20.24
CA GLN A 5 -16.25 -2.38 19.26
C GLN A 5 -15.50 -1.09 18.98
N ARG A 6 -14.18 -1.13 19.14
CA ARG A 6 -13.28 0.00 18.88
C ARG A 6 -12.15 -0.44 17.97
N SER A 7 -11.79 0.44 17.04
CA SER A 7 -10.72 0.21 16.07
C SER A 7 -10.04 1.53 15.74
N THR A 8 -8.79 1.45 15.29
CA THR A 8 -8.08 2.56 14.66
C THR A 8 -8.37 2.66 13.16
N LYS A 9 -8.98 1.64 12.56
CA LYS A 9 -9.27 1.60 11.12
C LYS A 9 -10.74 1.24 10.89
N TRP A 10 -11.43 2.09 10.12
CA TRP A 10 -12.85 1.95 9.83
C TRP A 10 -13.11 2.21 8.35
N THR A 11 -13.96 1.39 7.74
CA THR A 11 -14.44 1.54 6.37
C THR A 11 -15.90 2.00 6.35
N PHE A 12 -16.25 2.73 5.31
CA PHE A 12 -17.56 3.32 5.09
C PHE A 12 -17.85 3.43 3.60
N LEU A 13 -19.06 3.89 3.27
CA LEU A 13 -19.40 4.32 1.91
C LEU A 13 -20.24 5.58 1.96
N PHE A 14 -20.30 6.30 0.86
CA PHE A 14 -21.22 7.41 0.66
C PHE A 14 -21.64 7.49 -0.81
N TYR A 15 -22.81 8.08 -1.08
CA TYR A 15 -23.42 8.10 -2.41
C TYR A 15 -23.18 9.44 -3.10
N GLU A 16 -22.92 9.39 -4.41
CA GLU A 16 -22.67 10.59 -5.22
C GLU A 16 -23.84 11.60 -5.16
N GLU A 17 -25.08 11.09 -5.14
CA GLU A 17 -26.29 11.91 -5.12
C GLU A 17 -26.47 12.72 -3.82
N SER A 18 -25.87 12.29 -2.72
CA SER A 18 -26.00 12.93 -1.40
C SER A 18 -24.70 13.56 -0.89
N ALA A 19 -23.56 13.18 -1.47
CA ALA A 19 -22.26 13.70 -1.09
C ALA A 19 -22.20 15.23 -1.21
N PRO A 20 -21.55 15.93 -0.27
CA PRO A 20 -21.16 17.32 -0.47
C PRO A 20 -20.30 17.44 -1.73
N LYS A 21 -20.50 18.49 -2.53
CA LYS A 21 -19.71 18.71 -3.76
C LYS A 21 -18.22 18.87 -3.47
N ASP A 22 -17.88 19.33 -2.28
CA ASP A 22 -16.55 19.61 -1.76
C ASP A 22 -16.07 18.56 -0.74
N TYR A 23 -16.56 17.32 -0.85
CA TYR A 23 -16.25 16.24 0.09
C TYR A 23 -14.74 16.05 0.35
N LEU A 24 -13.87 16.25 -0.65
CA LEU A 24 -12.41 16.17 -0.47
C LEU A 24 -11.90 17.21 0.51
N ASN A 25 -12.31 18.48 0.39
CA ASN A 25 -11.92 19.53 1.33
C ASN A 25 -12.46 19.23 2.74
N ILE A 26 -13.69 18.72 2.83
CA ILE A 26 -14.28 18.33 4.11
C ILE A 26 -13.44 17.23 4.77
N LEU A 27 -12.99 16.23 4.00
CA LEU A 27 -12.14 15.14 4.51
C LEU A 27 -10.77 15.65 4.93
N GLU A 28 -10.16 16.56 4.17
CA GLU A 28 -8.91 17.22 4.55
C GLU A 28 -9.04 18.00 5.87
N ASP A 29 -10.13 18.74 6.06
CA ASP A 29 -10.41 19.48 7.29
C ASP A 29 -10.57 18.58 8.53
N LEU A 30 -10.83 17.29 8.36
CA LEU A 30 -10.87 16.34 9.47
C LEU A 30 -9.49 16.03 10.03
N HIS A 31 -8.43 16.22 9.24
CA HIS A 31 -7.05 15.87 9.59
C HIS A 31 -6.91 14.39 9.98
N ILE A 32 -7.64 13.51 9.30
CA ILE A 32 -7.59 12.05 9.50
C ILE A 32 -7.08 11.44 8.19
N PRO A 33 -5.97 10.70 8.17
CA PRO A 33 -5.53 9.98 6.99
C PRO A 33 -6.66 9.11 6.41
N PHE A 34 -6.90 9.25 5.11
CA PHE A 34 -7.99 8.56 4.43
C PHE A 34 -7.57 8.05 3.06
N ILE A 35 -8.32 7.04 2.60
CA ILE A 35 -8.28 6.51 1.23
C ILE A 35 -9.71 6.33 0.75
N LEU A 36 -9.99 6.70 -0.50
CA LEU A 36 -11.27 6.51 -1.16
C LEU A 36 -11.09 5.68 -2.42
N SER A 37 -12.03 4.78 -2.67
CA SER A 37 -12.13 4.08 -3.94
C SER A 37 -12.40 5.06 -5.09
N PRO A 38 -12.26 4.62 -6.35
CA PRO A 38 -12.91 5.26 -7.48
C PRO A 38 -14.44 5.35 -7.26
N TRP A 39 -15.14 6.09 -8.11
CA TRP A 39 -16.61 6.02 -8.11
C TRP A 39 -17.05 4.64 -8.60
N HIS A 40 -17.75 3.89 -7.76
CA HIS A 40 -18.37 2.62 -8.12
C HIS A 40 -19.71 2.87 -8.81
N ASP A 41 -19.65 3.15 -10.11
CA ASP A 41 -20.79 3.48 -10.98
C ASP A 41 -21.24 2.30 -11.87
N LYS A 42 -20.44 1.24 -11.94
CA LYS A 42 -20.67 0.04 -12.79
C LYS A 42 -21.11 -1.19 -12.00
N ASP A 43 -21.29 -1.04 -10.70
CA ASP A 43 -21.70 -2.13 -9.82
C ASP A 43 -23.10 -2.64 -10.14
N VAL A 44 -23.25 -3.94 -10.33
CA VAL A 44 -24.55 -4.57 -10.59
C VAL A 44 -25.07 -5.29 -9.34
N ASN A 45 -26.36 -5.12 -9.04
CA ASN A 45 -27.04 -5.90 -8.02
C ASN A 45 -27.28 -7.33 -8.55
N ARG A 46 -26.67 -8.33 -7.88
CA ARG A 46 -26.76 -9.73 -8.30
C ARG A 46 -28.19 -10.32 -8.27
N GLN A 47 -29.10 -9.74 -7.48
CA GLN A 47 -30.48 -10.23 -7.35
C GLN A 47 -31.42 -9.59 -8.39
N THR A 48 -31.23 -8.30 -8.70
CA THR A 48 -32.13 -7.55 -9.59
C THR A 48 -31.57 -7.36 -11.00
N GLY A 49 -30.25 -7.48 -11.17
CA GLY A 49 -29.55 -7.16 -12.42
C GLY A 49 -29.42 -5.66 -12.70
N GLU A 50 -29.93 -4.81 -11.82
CA GLU A 50 -29.88 -3.36 -11.98
C GLU A 50 -28.54 -2.78 -11.48
N PHE A 51 -28.14 -1.65 -12.05
CA PHE A 51 -27.01 -0.89 -11.53
C PHE A 51 -27.30 -0.39 -10.11
N LYS A 52 -26.31 -0.53 -9.24
CA LYS A 52 -26.32 0.13 -7.93
C LYS A 52 -26.15 1.64 -8.13
N LYS A 53 -26.59 2.40 -7.13
CA LYS A 53 -26.30 3.83 -7.07
C LYS A 53 -24.79 4.06 -7.04
N SER A 54 -24.32 5.07 -7.76
CA SER A 54 -22.93 5.51 -7.72
C SER A 54 -22.52 5.84 -6.28
N HIS A 55 -21.43 5.23 -5.82
CA HIS A 55 -20.92 5.37 -4.46
C HIS A 55 -19.41 5.30 -4.44
N LYS A 56 -18.81 5.89 -3.40
CA LYS A 56 -17.42 5.66 -3.04
C LYS A 56 -17.37 4.83 -1.77
N HIS A 57 -16.44 3.89 -1.73
CA HIS A 57 -15.97 3.32 -0.48
C HIS A 57 -14.83 4.19 0.06
N GLY A 58 -14.74 4.30 1.38
CA GLY A 58 -13.67 5.04 2.03
C GLY A 58 -13.21 4.39 3.31
N ALA A 59 -11.99 4.68 3.73
CA ALA A 59 -11.47 4.23 5.01
C ALA A 59 -10.70 5.33 5.72
N PHE A 60 -10.87 5.37 7.04
CA PHE A 60 -10.13 6.24 7.94
C PHE A 60 -9.10 5.47 8.75
N PHE A 61 -7.93 6.08 8.94
CA PHE A 61 -6.82 5.57 9.74
C PHE A 61 -6.55 6.54 10.90
N PHE A 62 -7.03 6.19 12.09
CA PHE A 62 -6.92 6.99 13.30
C PHE A 62 -5.72 6.58 14.15
N ASP A 63 -5.06 7.54 14.78
CA ASP A 63 -3.99 7.26 15.76
C ASP A 63 -4.50 6.66 17.08
N SER A 64 -5.79 6.82 17.36
CA SER A 64 -6.44 6.33 18.57
C SER A 64 -7.72 5.57 18.27
N LEU A 65 -8.03 4.60 19.14
CA LEU A 65 -9.24 3.79 19.05
C LEU A 65 -10.50 4.66 19.00
N LYS A 66 -11.27 4.57 17.91
CA LYS A 66 -12.62 5.15 17.78
C LYS A 66 -13.68 4.06 17.89
N SER A 67 -14.85 4.42 18.42
CA SER A 67 -15.99 3.52 18.44
C SER A 67 -16.84 3.64 17.18
N TYR A 68 -17.67 2.62 16.91
CA TYR A 68 -18.62 2.63 15.79
C TYR A 68 -19.42 3.92 15.75
N LYS A 69 -19.96 4.35 16.90
CA LYS A 69 -20.82 5.54 16.98
C LYS A 69 -20.07 6.80 16.56
N GLN A 70 -18.83 6.98 17.03
CA GLN A 70 -18.03 8.17 16.70
C GLN A 70 -17.78 8.28 15.19
N VAL A 71 -17.47 7.16 14.54
CA VAL A 71 -17.20 7.16 13.09
C VAL A 71 -18.50 7.25 12.30
N SER A 72 -19.55 6.56 12.72
CA SER A 72 -20.90 6.63 12.13
C SER A 72 -21.46 8.05 12.12
N GLU A 73 -21.37 8.77 13.24
CA GLU A 73 -21.80 10.16 13.34
C GLU A 73 -20.95 11.07 12.44
N LEU A 74 -19.63 10.85 12.39
CA LEU A 74 -18.73 11.58 11.49
C LEU A 74 -19.14 11.42 10.01
N ILE A 75 -19.38 10.20 9.54
CA ILE A 75 -19.79 9.93 8.15
C ILE A 75 -21.13 10.57 7.83
N LYS A 76 -22.10 10.41 8.73
CA LYS A 76 -23.44 10.97 8.56
C LYS A 76 -23.40 12.49 8.48
N ASP A 77 -22.67 13.14 9.39
CA ASP A 77 -22.69 14.59 9.53
C ASP A 77 -21.79 15.31 8.50
N LYS A 78 -20.70 14.66 8.06
CA LYS A 78 -19.72 15.28 7.16
C LYS A 78 -19.92 14.91 5.70
N LEU A 79 -20.36 13.69 5.40
CA LEU A 79 -20.46 13.18 4.03
C LEU A 79 -21.89 12.90 3.59
N ASN A 80 -22.89 13.12 4.45
CA ASN A 80 -24.27 12.68 4.23
C ASN A 80 -24.35 11.18 3.86
N GLY A 81 -23.42 10.39 4.38
CA GLY A 81 -23.34 8.96 4.12
C GLY A 81 -24.25 8.14 5.05
N PRO A 82 -24.49 6.86 4.75
CA PRO A 82 -25.15 5.95 5.67
C PRO A 82 -24.43 5.88 7.02
N ALA A 83 -25.19 5.66 8.08
CA ALA A 83 -24.65 5.47 9.42
C ALA A 83 -23.83 4.16 9.55
N HIS A 84 -23.93 3.24 8.59
CA HIS A 84 -23.25 1.96 8.66
C HIS A 84 -21.76 2.10 8.34
N VAL A 85 -20.93 1.64 9.28
CA VAL A 85 -19.46 1.61 9.18
C VAL A 85 -18.96 0.27 9.69
N GLU A 86 -17.81 -0.18 9.20
CA GLU A 86 -17.26 -1.49 9.56
C GLU A 86 -15.79 -1.37 9.96
N VAL A 87 -15.34 -2.27 10.82
CA VAL A 87 -13.91 -2.34 11.16
C VAL A 87 -13.15 -2.91 9.98
N VAL A 88 -12.05 -2.26 9.60
CA VAL A 88 -11.15 -2.80 8.57
C VAL A 88 -10.40 -3.99 9.16
N MET A 89 -10.72 -5.18 8.66
CA MET A 89 -10.08 -6.44 9.09
C MET A 89 -8.72 -6.64 8.39
N SER A 90 -8.64 -6.29 7.11
CA SER A 90 -7.43 -6.35 6.30
C SER A 90 -7.40 -5.14 5.36
N PRO A 91 -6.45 -4.20 5.53
CA PRO A 91 -6.25 -3.11 4.59
C PRO A 91 -5.98 -3.61 3.17
N THR A 92 -5.17 -4.67 3.03
CA THR A 92 -4.86 -5.33 1.76
C THR A 92 -6.12 -5.78 1.03
N GLY A 93 -6.99 -6.52 1.74
CA GLY A 93 -8.26 -6.98 1.15
C GLY A 93 -9.25 -5.85 0.88
N LEU A 94 -9.16 -4.74 1.63
CA LEU A 94 -10.00 -3.57 1.39
C LEU A 94 -9.62 -2.85 0.09
N LEU A 95 -8.32 -2.74 -0.19
CA LEU A 95 -7.85 -2.12 -1.43
C LEU A 95 -8.21 -2.96 -2.66
N ASP A 96 -7.98 -4.29 -2.60
CA ASP A 96 -8.44 -5.20 -3.67
C ASP A 96 -9.95 -5.04 -3.91
N TYR A 97 -10.73 -4.88 -2.84
CA TYR A 97 -12.16 -4.62 -2.95
C TYR A 97 -12.49 -3.28 -3.61
N TYR A 98 -11.67 -2.23 -3.45
CA TYR A 98 -11.89 -0.92 -4.09
C TYR A 98 -11.68 -0.95 -5.60
N THR A 99 -10.77 -1.81 -6.08
CA THR A 99 -10.48 -1.91 -7.52
C THR A 99 -11.14 -3.13 -8.17
N HIS A 100 -11.72 -4.03 -7.37
CA HIS A 100 -12.20 -5.34 -7.80
C HIS A 100 -11.13 -6.17 -8.55
N ALA A 101 -9.85 -5.97 -8.21
CA ALA A 101 -8.73 -6.53 -8.97
C ALA A 101 -8.78 -8.07 -9.06
N GLU A 102 -9.16 -8.76 -8.00
CA GLU A 102 -9.27 -10.23 -7.97
C GLU A 102 -10.70 -10.78 -8.21
N ASN A 103 -11.67 -9.94 -8.61
CA ASN A 103 -13.06 -10.37 -8.78
C ASN A 103 -13.48 -10.44 -10.25
N SER A 104 -13.37 -11.64 -10.86
CA SER A 104 -13.76 -11.88 -12.26
C SER A 104 -15.23 -11.61 -12.57
N ASP A 105 -16.11 -11.60 -11.55
CA ASP A 105 -17.55 -11.40 -11.72
C ASP A 105 -17.94 -9.91 -11.67
N LYS A 106 -17.00 -9.00 -11.45
CA LYS A 106 -17.25 -7.57 -11.30
C LYS A 106 -16.40 -6.77 -12.28
N THR A 107 -16.87 -5.56 -12.59
CA THR A 107 -16.10 -4.63 -13.39
C THR A 107 -14.91 -4.11 -12.56
N PRO A 108 -13.67 -4.22 -13.07
CA PRO A 108 -12.50 -3.67 -12.40
C PRO A 108 -12.50 -2.13 -12.51
N TYR A 109 -11.93 -1.49 -11.50
CA TYR A 109 -11.66 -0.06 -11.45
C TYR A 109 -10.16 0.20 -11.39
N ASN A 110 -9.75 1.37 -11.88
CA ASN A 110 -8.35 1.74 -11.97
C ASN A 110 -7.80 2.18 -10.62
N ILE A 111 -6.56 1.80 -10.34
CA ILE A 111 -5.88 2.19 -9.11
C ILE A 111 -5.49 3.67 -9.12
N GLU A 112 -5.26 4.26 -10.31
CA GLU A 112 -4.94 5.68 -10.46
C GLU A 112 -6.11 6.61 -10.09
N ASP A 113 -7.33 6.08 -10.03
CA ASP A 113 -8.54 6.82 -9.64
C ASP A 113 -8.79 6.78 -8.11
N ILE A 114 -7.88 6.17 -7.34
CA ILE A 114 -7.90 6.19 -5.88
C ILE A 114 -7.51 7.57 -5.38
N GLU A 115 -8.32 8.10 -4.45
CA GLU A 115 -8.03 9.38 -3.81
C GLU A 115 -7.53 9.15 -2.39
N VAL A 116 -6.47 9.85 -2.01
CA VAL A 116 -5.88 9.79 -0.67
C VAL A 116 -5.64 11.20 -0.16
N GLY A 117 -5.57 11.34 1.17
CA GLY A 117 -5.36 12.65 1.79
C GLY A 117 -4.87 12.56 3.23
N CYS A 118 -4.64 13.72 3.83
CA CYS A 118 -4.18 13.84 5.23
C CYS A 118 -2.94 13.00 5.57
N GLY A 119 -1.98 12.88 4.64
CA GLY A 119 -0.71 12.17 4.86
C GLY A 119 -0.79 10.64 4.72
N PHE A 120 -1.88 10.11 4.17
CA PHE A 120 -1.92 8.70 3.78
C PHE A 120 -0.96 8.46 2.60
N ASP A 121 0.01 7.56 2.79
CA ASP A 121 1.02 7.21 1.78
C ASP A 121 0.57 5.99 0.98
N LEU A 122 -0.06 6.23 -0.18
CA LEU A 122 -0.54 5.18 -1.06
C LEU A 122 0.60 4.32 -1.59
N ASP A 123 1.69 4.93 -2.04
CA ASP A 123 2.81 4.22 -2.65
C ASP A 123 3.45 3.25 -1.66
N LYS A 124 3.72 3.70 -0.44
CA LYS A 124 4.21 2.84 0.63
C LYS A 124 3.23 1.70 0.90
N PHE A 125 1.94 2.02 0.98
CA PHE A 125 0.89 1.02 1.23
C PHE A 125 0.83 -0.06 0.14
N LEU A 126 0.93 0.32 -1.15
CA LEU A 126 0.97 -0.61 -2.27
C LEU A 126 2.22 -1.48 -2.29
N MET A 127 3.38 -0.92 -1.97
CA MET A 127 4.63 -1.69 -1.88
C MET A 127 4.58 -2.72 -0.74
N GLU A 128 4.02 -2.35 0.42
CA GLU A 128 3.85 -3.28 1.55
C GLU A 128 2.92 -4.46 1.20
N MET A 129 1.88 -4.21 0.40
CA MET A 129 0.98 -5.27 -0.08
C MET A 129 1.72 -6.25 -1.00
N ASN A 130 2.58 -5.76 -1.87
CA ASN A 130 3.38 -6.57 -2.80
C ASN A 130 4.75 -6.93 -2.21
N SER A 131 4.80 -7.25 -0.90
CA SER A 131 6.06 -7.47 -0.19
C SER A 131 6.96 -8.56 -0.78
N SER A 132 6.40 -9.55 -1.50
CA SER A 132 7.20 -10.53 -2.26
C SER A 132 7.97 -9.86 -3.38
N ASP A 133 7.28 -9.05 -4.17
CA ASP A 133 7.83 -8.39 -5.35
C ASP A 133 8.89 -7.37 -4.92
N PHE A 134 8.66 -6.69 -3.79
CA PHE A 134 9.66 -5.83 -3.16
C PHE A 134 10.95 -6.59 -2.80
N ILE A 135 10.87 -7.76 -2.17
CA ILE A 135 12.08 -8.53 -1.82
C ILE A 135 12.83 -8.93 -3.09
N HIS A 136 12.11 -9.36 -4.12
CA HIS A 136 12.71 -9.68 -5.42
C HIS A 136 13.41 -8.47 -6.03
N GLU A 137 12.74 -7.31 -6.08
CA GLU A 137 13.32 -6.06 -6.60
C GLU A 137 14.59 -5.66 -5.85
N VAL A 138 14.58 -5.71 -4.51
CA VAL A 138 15.78 -5.37 -3.72
C VAL A 138 16.91 -6.38 -3.95
N VAL A 139 16.58 -7.67 -4.07
CA VAL A 139 17.57 -8.69 -4.40
C VAL A 139 18.16 -8.40 -5.78
N ASP A 140 17.34 -8.17 -6.79
CA ASP A 140 17.77 -7.86 -8.16
C ASP A 140 18.68 -6.63 -8.18
N ILE A 141 18.32 -5.55 -7.47
CA ILE A 141 19.17 -4.36 -7.30
C ILE A 141 20.54 -4.72 -6.71
N ILE A 142 20.57 -5.55 -5.66
CA ILE A 142 21.82 -6.00 -5.03
C ILE A 142 22.65 -6.83 -6.01
N GLU A 143 22.03 -7.71 -6.80
CA GLU A 143 22.75 -8.57 -7.74
C GLU A 143 23.27 -7.79 -8.95
N GLU A 144 22.45 -6.92 -9.54
CA GLU A 144 22.78 -6.11 -10.72
C GLU A 144 23.86 -5.07 -10.45
N ASN A 145 23.86 -4.47 -9.25
CA ASN A 145 24.88 -3.51 -8.83
C ASN A 145 26.05 -4.18 -8.08
N ASP A 146 26.00 -5.50 -7.92
CA ASP A 146 26.97 -6.33 -7.20
C ASP A 146 27.31 -5.82 -5.79
N PHE A 147 26.29 -5.36 -5.06
CA PHE A 147 26.47 -4.86 -3.69
C PHE A 147 26.90 -5.98 -2.74
N THR A 148 27.80 -5.61 -1.82
CA THR A 148 28.31 -6.50 -0.76
C THR A 148 28.27 -5.86 0.62
N GLU A 149 28.00 -4.57 0.70
CA GLU A 149 27.85 -3.79 1.92
C GLU A 149 26.44 -3.20 2.07
N PHE A 150 25.93 -3.18 3.30
CA PHE A 150 24.60 -2.61 3.56
C PHE A 150 24.55 -1.09 3.30
N GLU A 151 25.67 -0.39 3.45
CA GLU A 151 25.78 1.03 3.15
C GLU A 151 25.51 1.33 1.66
N GLU A 152 25.99 0.49 0.75
CA GLU A 152 25.78 0.64 -0.70
C GLU A 152 24.29 0.57 -1.04
N LEU A 153 23.60 -0.43 -0.48
CA LEU A 153 22.17 -0.59 -0.63
C LEU A 153 21.39 0.61 -0.07
N VAL A 154 21.79 1.12 1.11
CA VAL A 154 21.16 2.28 1.73
C VAL A 154 21.36 3.54 0.90
N TRP A 155 22.55 3.77 0.35
CA TRP A 155 22.82 4.92 -0.52
C TRP A 155 22.03 4.84 -1.82
N TYR A 156 21.98 3.66 -2.44
CA TYR A 156 21.17 3.44 -3.63
C TYR A 156 19.69 3.74 -3.36
N ALA A 157 19.12 3.16 -2.31
CA ALA A 157 17.72 3.38 -1.97
C ALA A 157 17.43 4.85 -1.67
N ARG A 158 18.31 5.53 -0.91
CA ARG A 158 18.17 6.95 -0.60
C ARG A 158 18.20 7.85 -1.85
N ALA A 159 19.00 7.50 -2.84
CA ALA A 159 19.13 8.29 -4.07
C ALA A 159 17.97 8.08 -5.05
N ASN A 160 17.37 6.89 -5.06
CA ASN A 160 16.40 6.49 -6.08
C ASN A 160 14.95 6.41 -5.58
N ASN A 161 14.71 5.94 -4.36
CA ASN A 161 13.36 5.70 -3.85
C ASN A 161 13.32 5.68 -2.30
N THR A 162 12.76 6.72 -1.68
CA THR A 162 12.66 6.82 -0.21
C THR A 162 11.73 5.78 0.42
N ASN A 163 10.72 5.31 -0.31
CA ASN A 163 9.81 4.26 0.16
C ASN A 163 10.53 2.90 0.21
N LEU A 164 11.33 2.61 -0.82
CA LEU A 164 12.25 1.47 -0.87
C LEU A 164 13.20 1.48 0.35
N LEU A 165 13.78 2.64 0.68
CA LEU A 165 14.64 2.78 1.86
C LEU A 165 13.89 2.44 3.16
N GLY A 166 12.65 2.93 3.33
CA GLY A 166 11.83 2.63 4.50
C GLY A 166 11.64 1.12 4.70
N LEU A 167 11.29 0.41 3.62
CA LEU A 167 11.07 -1.04 3.65
C LEU A 167 12.37 -1.83 3.89
N ILE A 168 13.50 -1.39 3.33
CA ILE A 168 14.82 -1.98 3.61
C ILE A 168 15.14 -1.87 5.09
N ILE A 169 14.90 -0.71 5.72
CA ILE A 169 15.14 -0.48 7.15
C ILE A 169 14.29 -1.45 8.00
N GLU A 170 13.01 -1.62 7.66
CA GLU A 170 12.12 -2.54 8.38
C GLU A 170 12.53 -4.02 8.25
N ARG A 171 13.33 -4.38 7.24
CA ARG A 171 13.81 -5.75 6.99
C ARG A 171 15.34 -5.85 7.04
N THR A 172 16.00 -4.93 7.75
CA THR A 172 17.46 -4.80 7.83
C THR A 172 18.19 -6.13 8.06
N TYR A 173 17.68 -6.97 8.97
CA TYR A 173 18.33 -8.25 9.30
C TYR A 173 18.45 -9.18 8.09
N PHE A 174 17.40 -9.29 7.27
CA PHE A 174 17.41 -10.15 6.09
C PHE A 174 18.44 -9.66 5.08
N PHE A 175 18.39 -8.37 4.72
CA PHE A 175 19.28 -7.80 3.71
C PHE A 175 20.74 -7.74 4.18
N ALA A 176 21.00 -7.40 5.44
CA ALA A 176 22.35 -7.46 6.00
C ALA A 176 22.90 -8.89 5.93
N LYS A 177 22.10 -9.92 6.25
CA LYS A 177 22.54 -11.31 6.14
C LYS A 177 22.75 -11.79 4.71
N TYR A 178 21.92 -11.34 3.78
CA TYR A 178 22.09 -11.64 2.37
C TYR A 178 23.39 -11.01 1.82
N LEU A 179 23.67 -9.75 2.15
CA LEU A 179 24.92 -9.05 1.77
C LEU A 179 26.16 -9.67 2.43
N ASP A 180 26.09 -10.01 3.73
CA ASP A 180 27.15 -10.78 4.42
C ASP A 180 27.44 -12.08 3.67
N SER A 181 26.41 -12.80 3.25
CA SER A 181 26.53 -14.05 2.51
C SER A 181 27.18 -13.83 1.14
N ARG A 182 26.80 -12.78 0.41
CA ARG A 182 27.42 -12.42 -0.88
C ARG A 182 28.90 -12.11 -0.73
N ARG A 183 29.27 -11.29 0.26
CA ARG A 183 30.67 -10.90 0.55
C ARG A 183 31.57 -12.10 0.83
N HIS A 184 31.06 -13.09 1.55
CA HIS A 184 31.82 -14.25 1.95
C HIS A 184 31.58 -15.48 1.05
N ASN A 185 30.92 -15.32 -0.11
CA ASN A 185 30.62 -16.42 -1.02
C ASN A 185 31.89 -16.91 -1.74
N PRO A 186 32.35 -18.16 -1.49
CA PRO A 186 33.57 -18.68 -2.10
C PRO A 186 33.51 -18.73 -3.64
N ASN A 187 32.33 -19.01 -4.21
CA ASN A 187 32.16 -19.10 -5.66
C ASN A 187 32.32 -17.72 -6.32
N ARG A 188 31.84 -16.66 -5.65
CA ARG A 188 31.99 -15.28 -6.14
C ARG A 188 33.46 -14.84 -6.11
N ASN A 189 34.17 -15.19 -5.04
CA ASN A 189 35.59 -14.88 -4.92
C ASN A 189 36.43 -15.63 -5.97
N GLN A 190 36.06 -16.86 -6.30
CA GLN A 190 36.69 -17.62 -7.40
C GLN A 190 36.46 -16.95 -8.76
N GLN A 191 35.21 -16.57 -9.06
CA GLN A 191 34.87 -15.89 -10.31
C GLN A 191 35.59 -14.54 -10.47
N GLN A 192 35.70 -13.74 -9.40
CA GLN A 192 36.43 -12.47 -9.45
C GLN A 192 37.93 -12.66 -9.71
N ASN A 193 38.54 -13.70 -9.12
CA ASN A 193 39.93 -14.02 -9.37
C ASN A 193 40.15 -14.51 -10.81
N GLU A 194 39.28 -15.38 -11.33
CA GLU A 194 39.34 -15.86 -12.72
C GLU A 194 39.19 -14.71 -13.74
N MET A 195 38.28 -13.76 -13.48
CA MET A 195 38.14 -12.56 -14.33
C MET A 195 39.39 -11.69 -14.32
N TYR A 196 39.98 -11.45 -13.14
CA TYR A 196 41.21 -10.66 -13.01
C TYR A 196 42.38 -11.32 -13.76
N ASP A 197 42.56 -12.63 -13.63
CA ASP A 197 43.61 -13.37 -14.33
C ASP A 197 43.44 -13.32 -15.85
N THR A 198 42.18 -13.38 -16.34
CA THR A 198 41.87 -13.27 -17.78
C THR A 198 42.13 -11.86 -18.33
N GLU A 199 41.76 -10.80 -17.58
CA GLU A 199 42.03 -9.41 -17.98
C GLU A 199 43.53 -9.07 -17.99
N VAL A 200 44.33 -9.69 -17.13
CA VAL A 200 45.78 -9.52 -17.14
C VAL A 200 46.41 -10.22 -18.34
N GLU A 201 45.96 -11.44 -18.67
CA GLU A 201 46.43 -12.18 -19.86
C GLU A 201 46.07 -11.48 -21.18
N ASP A 202 44.91 -10.84 -21.28
CA ASP A 202 44.49 -10.11 -22.50
C ASP A 202 45.20 -8.76 -22.69
N ASN A 203 45.86 -8.23 -21.66
CA ASN A 203 46.56 -6.93 -21.68
C ASN A 203 48.10 -7.04 -21.75
N GLU A 204 48.67 -8.25 -21.82
CA GLU A 204 50.10 -8.52 -22.10
C GLU A 204 50.38 -8.87 -23.57
#